data_AF-A0A920MC60-F1
#
_entry.id   AF-A0A920MC60-F1
#
_cell.length_a   1.000
_cell.length_b   1.000
_cell.length_c   1.000
_cell.angle_alpha   90.00
_cell.angle_beta   90.00
_cell.angle_gamma   90.00
#
_symmetry.space_group_name_H-M   'P 1'
#
loop_
_entity.id
_entity.type
_entity.pdbx_description
1 polymer ?
#
loop_
_entity_poly.entity_id
_entity_poly.type
_entity_poly.pdbx_seq_one_letter_code
_entity_poly.pdbx_strand_id
1 'polypeptide(L)'
;MNCIAQKIEKSQYRGAGGKEVYIFPGSALAKRSGNWILAAEQVETSRLFARKVANIEVEWLERLGGKLCRSIYSEPLFNEESGIVEASERVTLYGLTIVPRRSIPFCTDQSC
;
A
#
# COMPACT_ATOMS: atom_id res chain seq x y z
N MET A 1 -10.56 9.85 -2.01
CA MET A 1 -10.11 8.92 -3.09
C MET A 1 -9.70 7.62 -2.41
N ASN A 2 -10.62 6.65 -2.28
CA ASN A 2 -10.38 5.41 -1.52
C ASN A 2 -10.40 4.16 -2.42
N CYS A 3 -10.08 4.32 -3.70
CA CYS A 3 -10.29 3.27 -4.70
C CYS A 3 -9.03 2.42 -4.98
N ILE A 4 -8.04 2.47 -4.10
CA ILE A 4 -6.83 1.65 -4.19
C ILE A 4 -7.08 0.32 -3.50
N ALA A 5 -6.58 -0.77 -4.09
CA ALA A 5 -6.62 -2.08 -3.47
C ALA A 5 -5.34 -2.90 -3.72
N GLN A 6 -4.93 -3.66 -2.71
CA GLN A 6 -3.75 -4.53 -2.73
C GLN A 6 -4.19 -5.99 -2.89
N LYS A 7 -3.53 -6.75 -3.75
CA LYS A 7 -3.84 -8.17 -3.98
C LYS A 7 -3.54 -9.00 -2.73
N ILE A 8 -4.51 -9.81 -2.31
CA ILE A 8 -4.33 -10.83 -1.28
C ILE A 8 -4.15 -12.19 -1.96
N GLU A 9 -5.13 -12.59 -2.79
CA GLU A 9 -5.16 -13.86 -3.50
C GLU A 9 -5.64 -13.67 -4.95
N LYS A 10 -5.55 -14.74 -5.77
CA LYS A 10 -5.73 -14.74 -7.24
C LYS A 10 -6.71 -13.70 -7.81
N SER A 11 -7.89 -13.54 -7.19
CA SER A 11 -8.90 -12.53 -7.59
C SER A 11 -9.44 -11.68 -6.44
N GLN A 12 -8.81 -11.71 -5.26
CA GLN A 12 -9.25 -11.01 -4.06
C GLN A 12 -8.26 -9.92 -3.69
N TYR A 13 -8.78 -8.71 -3.47
CA TYR A 13 -8.01 -7.53 -3.12
C TYR A 13 -8.48 -6.94 -1.80
N ARG A 14 -7.56 -6.34 -1.05
CA ARG A 14 -7.83 -5.52 0.12
C ARG A 14 -7.92 -4.06 -0.29
N GLY A 15 -9.09 -3.47 -0.20
CA GLY A 15 -9.31 -2.05 -0.44
C GLY A 15 -8.88 -1.17 0.73
N ALA A 16 -8.75 0.13 0.46
CA ALA A 16 -8.61 1.16 1.49
C ALA A 16 -9.71 1.02 2.56
N GLY A 17 -9.32 1.02 3.83
CA GLY A 17 -10.24 0.76 4.96
C GLY A 17 -10.52 -0.72 5.27
N GLY A 18 -9.77 -1.65 4.69
CA GLY A 18 -9.81 -3.07 5.06
C GLY A 18 -10.93 -3.89 4.42
N LYS A 19 -11.72 -3.30 3.52
CA LYS A 19 -12.78 -4.00 2.79
C LYS A 19 -12.20 -4.96 1.75
N GLU A 20 -12.87 -6.08 1.51
CA GLU A 20 -12.52 -6.98 0.43
C GLU A 20 -13.13 -6.50 -0.90
N VAL A 21 -12.31 -6.43 -1.94
CA VAL A 21 -12.66 -5.92 -3.27
C VAL A 21 -12.34 -6.99 -4.31
N TYR A 22 -13.23 -7.15 -5.27
CA TYR A 22 -13.05 -8.08 -6.39
C TYR A 22 -13.02 -7.30 -7.71
N ILE A 23 -12.19 -7.73 -8.67
CA ILE A 23 -12.22 -7.17 -10.02
C ILE A 23 -13.48 -7.66 -10.72
N PHE A 24 -14.20 -6.76 -11.39
CA PHE A 24 -15.37 -7.13 -12.19
C PHE A 24 -14.97 -8.17 -13.26
N PRO A 25 -15.68 -9.30 -13.38
CA PRO A 25 -15.26 -10.42 -14.24
C PRO A 25 -15.20 -10.07 -15.73
N GLY A 26 -15.98 -9.08 -16.19
CA GLY A 26 -15.92 -8.55 -17.55
C GLY A 26 -14.77 -7.58 -17.82
N SER A 27 -13.91 -7.30 -16.84
CA SER A 27 -12.75 -6.43 -17.01
C SER A 27 -11.61 -7.15 -17.72
N ALA A 28 -10.95 -6.49 -18.68
CA ALA A 28 -9.76 -7.03 -19.35
C ALA A 28 -8.62 -7.36 -18.36
N LEU A 29 -8.56 -6.66 -17.24
CA LEU A 29 -7.57 -6.87 -16.18
C LEU A 29 -7.89 -8.03 -15.24
N ALA A 30 -9.08 -8.64 -15.33
CA ALA A 30 -9.44 -9.77 -14.46
C ALA A 30 -8.47 -10.96 -14.58
N LYS A 31 -7.80 -11.14 -15.73
CA LYS A 31 -6.79 -12.18 -15.96
C LYS A 31 -5.33 -11.70 -15.84
N ARG A 32 -5.08 -10.39 -15.93
CA ARG A 32 -3.72 -9.78 -15.96
C ARG A 32 -3.51 -8.76 -14.85
N SER A 33 -4.18 -8.96 -13.73
CA SER A 33 -4.17 -8.02 -12.63
C SER A 33 -2.86 -8.08 -11.84
N GLY A 34 -2.25 -6.92 -11.63
CA GLY A 34 -1.04 -6.74 -10.84
C GLY A 34 -1.27 -6.85 -9.34
N ASN A 35 -0.21 -6.61 -8.56
CA ASN A 35 -0.28 -6.68 -7.09
C ASN A 35 -1.04 -5.49 -6.48
N TRP A 36 -1.09 -4.36 -7.19
CA TRP A 36 -1.84 -3.18 -6.79
C TRP A 36 -2.72 -2.71 -7.93
N ILE A 37 -3.93 -2.33 -7.57
CA ILE A 37 -4.91 -1.84 -8.51
C ILE A 37 -5.54 -0.54 -8.02
N LEU A 38 -5.87 0.32 -8.98
CA LEU A 38 -6.71 1.48 -8.79
C LEU A 38 -8.03 1.26 -9.54
N ALA A 39 -9.15 1.39 -8.86
CA ALA A 39 -10.46 1.40 -9.48
C ALA A 39 -10.93 2.84 -9.72
N ALA A 40 -11.54 3.13 -10.86
CA ALA A 40 -12.25 4.41 -11.00
C ALA A 40 -13.58 4.40 -10.21
N GLU A 41 -14.23 3.23 -10.15
CA GLU A 41 -15.55 3.05 -9.54
C GLU A 41 -15.59 1.78 -8.69
N GLN A 42 -16.19 1.86 -7.50
CA GLN A 42 -16.49 0.72 -6.65
C GLN A 42 -18.01 0.57 -6.55
N VAL A 43 -18.52 -0.62 -6.87
CA VAL A 43 -19.96 -0.91 -6.88
C VAL A 43 -20.23 -2.08 -5.94
N GLU A 44 -21.07 -1.84 -4.93
CA GLU A 44 -21.49 -2.86 -3.98
C GLU A 44 -22.79 -3.49 -4.46
N THR A 45 -22.78 -4.80 -4.69
CA THR A 45 -23.97 -5.60 -5.05
C THR A 45 -24.08 -6.77 -4.07
N SER A 46 -23.65 -7.97 -4.47
CA SER A 46 -23.46 -9.11 -3.57
C SER A 46 -22.08 -9.09 -2.90
N ARG A 47 -21.09 -8.51 -3.59
CA ARG A 47 -19.73 -8.24 -3.12
C ARG A 47 -19.32 -6.87 -3.63
N LEU A 48 -18.25 -6.31 -3.08
CA LEU A 48 -17.70 -5.04 -3.54
C LEU A 48 -16.86 -5.28 -4.81
N PHE A 49 -17.32 -4.76 -5.94
CA PHE A 49 -16.66 -4.90 -7.23
C PHE A 49 -15.99 -3.60 -7.67
N ALA A 50 -14.75 -3.73 -8.13
CA ALA A 50 -14.00 -2.67 -8.78
C ALA A 50 -14.27 -2.66 -10.30
N ARG A 51 -14.73 -1.53 -10.83
CA ARG A 51 -14.94 -1.28 -12.26
C ARG A 51 -13.94 -0.23 -12.76
N LYS A 52 -13.62 -0.30 -14.05
CA LYS A 52 -12.59 0.55 -14.71
C LYS A 52 -11.28 0.52 -13.91
N VAL A 53 -10.67 -0.65 -13.86
CA VAL A 53 -9.47 -0.91 -13.06
C VAL A 53 -8.22 -0.59 -13.87
N ALA A 54 -7.16 -0.12 -13.22
CA ALA A 54 -5.82 0.01 -13.75
C ALA A 54 -4.80 -0.63 -12.79
N ASN A 55 -3.74 -1.23 -13.33
CA ASN A 55 -2.60 -1.66 -12.53
C ASN A 55 -1.77 -0.43 -12.14
N ILE A 56 -1.32 -0.42 -10.90
CA ILE A 56 -0.44 0.63 -10.39
C ILE A 56 0.78 0.01 -9.72
N GLU A 57 1.84 0.79 -9.63
CA GLU A 57 3.09 0.41 -8.98
C GLU A 57 3.20 1.08 -7.60
N VAL A 58 3.93 0.43 -6.69
CA VAL A 58 4.07 0.83 -5.28
C VAL A 58 4.84 2.14 -5.17
N GLU A 59 5.85 2.30 -6.01
CA GLU A 59 6.73 3.46 -6.10
C GLU A 59 5.94 4.73 -6.43
N TRP A 60 4.87 4.60 -7.22
CA TRP A 60 4.00 5.72 -7.56
C TRP A 60 3.16 6.14 -6.36
N LEU A 61 2.70 5.17 -5.57
CA LEU A 61 1.93 5.44 -4.36
C LEU A 61 2.78 6.15 -3.29
N GLU A 62 4.05 5.79 -3.15
CA GLU A 62 4.96 6.48 -2.22
C GLU A 62 5.20 7.94 -2.68
N ARG A 63 5.48 8.15 -3.97
CA ARG A 63 5.75 9.47 -4.54
C ARG A 63 4.51 10.38 -4.55
N LEU A 64 3.36 9.86 -4.98
CA LEU A 64 2.09 10.61 -5.05
C LEU A 64 1.45 10.76 -3.67
N GLY A 65 1.69 9.78 -2.79
CA GLY A 65 1.08 9.68 -1.49
C GLY A 65 1.71 10.56 -0.44
N GLY A 66 2.83 11.27 -0.70
CA GLY A 66 3.56 12.14 0.25
C GLY A 66 2.89 12.43 1.60
N LYS A 67 1.87 13.30 1.64
CA LYS A 67 1.14 13.68 2.88
C LYS A 67 0.01 12.73 3.31
N LEU A 68 -0.45 11.87 2.41
CA LEU A 68 -1.48 10.84 2.64
C LEU A 68 -0.86 9.55 3.21
N CYS A 69 0.42 9.34 2.98
CA CYS A 69 1.21 8.28 3.55
C CYS A 69 1.48 8.58 5.03
N ARG A 70 1.24 7.59 5.88
CA ARG A 70 1.57 7.61 7.29
C ARG A 70 2.74 6.68 7.54
N SER A 71 3.88 7.25 7.88
CA SER A 71 5.05 6.53 8.38
C SER A 71 4.89 6.23 9.87
N ILE A 72 5.19 4.99 10.24
CA ILE A 72 5.24 4.52 11.63
C ILE A 72 6.63 3.97 11.84
N TYR A 73 7.35 4.52 12.82
CA TYR A 73 8.67 4.05 13.21
C TYR A 73 8.53 3.04 14.34
N SER A 74 9.21 1.91 14.21
CA SER A 74 9.27 0.84 15.21
C SER A 74 10.72 0.60 15.63
N GLU A 75 10.87 0.26 16.92
CA GLU A 75 12.08 -0.08 17.70
C GLU A 75 13.44 0.25 17.06
N PRO A 76 14.22 1.18 17.66
CA PRO A 76 15.59 1.40 17.23
C PRO A 76 16.43 0.16 17.53
N LEU A 77 17.03 -0.41 16.50
CA LEU A 77 17.96 -1.53 16.58
C LEU A 77 19.37 -0.98 16.36
N PHE A 78 20.30 -1.34 17.25
CA PHE A 78 21.71 -1.03 17.03
C PHE A 78 22.27 -2.04 16.03
N ASN A 79 22.83 -1.54 14.92
CA ASN A 79 23.52 -2.37 13.94
C ASN A 79 25.02 -2.37 14.28
N GLU A 80 25.52 -3.51 14.78
CA GLU A 80 26.92 -3.66 15.18
C GLU A 80 27.89 -3.52 14.00
N GLU A 81 27.48 -3.87 12.78
CA GLU A 81 28.34 -3.79 11.59
C GLU A 81 28.57 -2.35 11.11
N SER A 82 27.54 -1.51 11.21
CA SER A 82 27.59 -0.11 10.75
C SER A 82 27.81 0.89 11.89
N GLY A 83 27.72 0.46 13.15
CA GLY A 83 27.89 1.31 14.33
C GLY A 83 26.81 2.37 14.50
N ILE A 84 25.68 2.23 13.81
CA ILE A 84 24.60 3.22 13.76
C ILE A 84 23.34 2.63 14.39
N VAL A 85 22.54 3.48 15.04
CA VAL A 85 21.18 3.15 15.47
C VAL A 85 20.27 3.25 14.25
N GLU A 86 19.68 2.13 13.84
CA GLU A 86 18.72 2.04 12.74
C GLU A 86 17.30 1.92 13.31
N ALA A 87 16.36 2.70 12.79
CA ALA A 87 14.94 2.55 13.09
C ALA A 87 14.24 1.85 11.91
N SER A 88 13.27 0.99 12.20
CA SER A 88 12.45 0.36 11.15
C SER A 88 11.22 1.22 10.86
N GLU A 89 11.12 1.77 9.66
CA GLU A 89 9.98 2.53 9.17
C GLU A 89 8.99 1.64 8.40
N ARG A 90 7.70 1.77 8.72
CA ARG A 90 6.59 1.19 7.97
C ARG A 90 5.73 2.30 7.39
N VAL A 91 5.48 2.28 6.08
CA VAL A 91 4.66 3.27 5.39
C VAL A 91 3.30 2.67 5.03
N THR A 92 2.24 3.35 5.48
CA THR A 92 0.85 2.95 5.22
C THR A 92 0.10 4.05 4.47
N LEU A 93 -0.79 3.68 3.55
CA LEU A 93 -1.68 4.59 2.84
C LEU A 93 -3.11 4.08 2.95
N TYR A 94 -3.99 4.89 3.55
CA TYR A 94 -5.39 4.53 3.79
C TYR A 94 -5.59 3.15 4.45
N GLY A 95 -4.67 2.75 5.34
CA GLY A 95 -4.68 1.46 6.03
C GLY A 95 -4.09 0.29 5.23
N LEU A 96 -3.58 0.53 4.02
CA LEU A 96 -2.83 -0.45 3.24
C LEU A 96 -1.33 -0.25 3.47
N THR A 97 -0.61 -1.33 3.74
CA THR A 97 0.84 -1.29 3.90
C THR A 97 1.51 -1.27 2.53
N ILE A 98 2.15 -0.14 2.21
CA ILE A 98 2.91 0.06 0.96
C ILE A 98 4.34 -0.43 1.17
N VAL A 99 4.98 0.04 2.24
CA VAL A 99 6.35 -0.34 2.62
C VAL A 99 6.29 -1.06 3.96
N PRO A 100 6.51 -2.38 4.00
CA PRO A 100 6.36 -3.16 5.22
C PRO A 100 7.46 -2.89 6.26
N ARG A 101 8.70 -2.71 5.79
CA ARG A 101 9.87 -2.38 6.59
C ARG A 101 10.93 -1.71 5.72
N ARG A 102 11.34 -0.50 6.09
CA ARG A 102 12.49 0.23 5.55
C ARG A 102 13.41 0.55 6.70
N SER A 103 14.70 0.19 6.60
CA SER A 103 15.67 0.62 7.61
C SER A 103 16.05 2.07 7.34
N ILE A 104 15.94 2.92 8.36
CA ILE A 104 16.36 4.32 8.30
C ILE A 104 17.36 4.60 9.43
N PRO A 105 18.40 5.40 9.18
CA PRO A 105 19.29 5.83 10.26
C PRO A 105 18.53 6.74 11.23
N PHE A 106 18.57 6.41 12.52
CA PHE A 106 17.89 7.13 13.60
C PHE A 106 18.37 8.59 13.73
N CYS A 107 19.60 8.88 13.30
CA CYS A 107 20.22 10.21 13.43
C CYS A 107 19.62 11.29 12.49
N THR A 108 18.63 10.97 11.65
CA THR A 108 18.12 11.89 10.62
C THR A 108 16.79 12.57 10.94
N ASP A 109 16.30 12.48 12.18
CA ASP A 109 15.12 13.23 12.59
C ASP A 109 15.48 14.73 12.68
N GLN A 110 15.04 15.54 11.71
CA GLN A 110 15.22 17.00 11.66
C GLN A 110 14.33 17.75 12.68
N SER A 111 14.26 17.23 13.90
CA SER A 111 13.46 17.77 15.01
C SER A 111 14.33 17.91 16.27
N CYS A 112 15.48 18.58 16.14
CA CYS A 112 16.23 19.17 17.26
C CYS A 112 16.42 20.66 16.99
#